data_AF-A0A1G6NAH4-F1
#
_entry.id   AF-A0A1G6NAH4-F1
#
_cell.length_a   1.000
_cell.length_b   1.000
_cell.length_c   1.000
_cell.angle_alpha   90.00
_cell.angle_beta   90.00
_cell.angle_gamma   90.00
#
_symmetry.space_group_name_H-M   'P 1'
#
loop_
_entity.id
_entity.type
_entity.pdbx_description
1 polymer ?
#
loop_
_entity_poly.entity_id
_entity_poly.type
_entity_poly.pdbx_seq_one_letter_code
_entity_poly.pdbx_strand_id
1 'polypeptide(L)'
;MNWTKITQRIKEIKPPKSLRNKYFLTGIVFVLWLGFFDKNNLVDLLGELNKIKSYEKEKLYYQEKIASDREKMKELRTNKENLEKFAREQYLMKKKNEDIFIVE
;
A
#
# COMPACT_ATOMS: atom_id res chain seq x y z
N MET A 1 -31.39 -30.78 23.20
CA MET A 1 -30.05 -31.22 22.76
C MET A 1 -29.50 -32.18 23.79
N ASN A 2 -29.35 -33.47 23.48
CA ASN A 2 -29.01 -34.48 24.47
C ASN A 2 -27.48 -34.61 24.58
N TRP A 3 -26.89 -33.83 25.47
CA TRP A 3 -25.44 -33.67 25.64
C TRP A 3 -24.71 -34.99 25.96
N THR A 4 -25.41 -35.96 26.56
CA THR A 4 -24.88 -37.30 26.85
C THR A 4 -24.57 -38.12 25.60
N LYS A 5 -25.36 -37.96 24.53
CA LYS A 5 -25.10 -38.65 23.25
C LYS A 5 -23.89 -38.08 22.53
N ILE A 6 -23.63 -36.78 22.71
CA ILE A 6 -22.49 -36.08 22.08
C ILE A 6 -21.19 -36.52 22.75
N THR A 7 -21.15 -36.55 24.08
CA THR A 7 -19.96 -36.99 24.83
C THR A 7 -19.65 -38.47 24.58
N GLN A 8 -20.68 -39.31 24.42
CA GLN A 8 -20.51 -40.73 24.07
C GLN A 8 -19.92 -40.92 22.67
N ARG A 9 -20.37 -40.15 21.67
CA ARG A 9 -19.77 -40.18 20.31
C ARG A 9 -18.30 -39.73 20.30
N ILE A 10 -17.94 -38.71 21.08
CA ILE A 10 -16.56 -38.23 21.13
C ILE A 10 -15.65 -39.27 21.79
N LYS A 11 -16.15 -40.03 22.77
CA LYS A 11 -15.40 -41.07 23.47
C LYS A 11 -15.10 -42.30 22.60
N GLU A 12 -15.93 -42.58 21.59
CA GLU A 12 -15.72 -43.69 20.63
C GLU A 12 -14.67 -43.36 19.55
N ILE A 13 -14.36 -42.08 19.34
CA ILE A 13 -13.29 -41.64 18.44
C ILE A 13 -11.95 -41.90 19.13
N LYS A 14 -11.37 -43.08 18.90
CA LYS A 14 -10.01 -43.39 19.37
C LYS A 14 -9.02 -42.43 18.70
N PRO A 15 -8.28 -41.61 19.48
CA PRO A 15 -7.28 -40.74 18.88
C PRO A 15 -6.18 -41.60 18.22
N PRO A 16 -5.67 -41.21 17.05
CA PRO A 16 -4.54 -41.88 16.42
C PRO A 16 -3.37 -42.01 17.40
N LYS A 17 -2.65 -43.14 17.37
CA LYS A 17 -1.60 -43.49 18.35
C LYS A 17 -0.54 -42.38 18.52
N SER A 18 -0.28 -41.59 17.48
CA SER A 18 0.64 -40.45 17.50
C SER A 18 0.23 -39.34 18.48
N LEU A 19 -1.07 -39.08 18.66
CA LEU A 19 -1.58 -38.07 19.61
C LEU A 19 -1.49 -38.48 21.08
N ARG A 20 -1.14 -39.74 21.37
CA ARG A 20 -0.94 -40.23 22.74
C ARG A 20 0.48 -40.00 23.25
N ASN A 21 1.40 -39.61 22.37
CA ASN A 21 2.77 -39.28 22.73
C ASN A 21 2.85 -37.82 23.19
N LYS A 22 3.23 -37.62 24.47
CA LYS A 22 3.43 -36.29 25.07
C LYS A 22 4.39 -35.41 24.26
N TYR A 23 5.44 -36.00 23.68
CA TYR A 23 6.43 -35.28 22.87
C TYR A 23 5.88 -34.81 21.52
N PHE A 24 4.96 -35.58 20.92
CA PHE A 24 4.32 -35.22 19.66
C PHE A 24 3.31 -34.08 19.88
N LEU A 25 2.54 -34.15 20.96
CA LEU A 25 1.60 -33.09 21.32
C LEU A 25 2.33 -31.79 21.66
N THR A 26 3.43 -31.84 22.43
CA THR A 26 4.27 -30.67 22.69
C THR A 26 4.89 -30.12 21.42
N GLY A 27 5.30 -30.98 20.49
CA GLY A 27 5.82 -30.57 19.18
C GLY A 27 4.76 -29.86 18.33
N ILE A 28 3.52 -30.36 18.28
CA ILE A 28 2.40 -29.70 17.59
C ILE A 28 2.11 -28.35 18.23
N VAL A 29 2.00 -28.28 19.56
CA VAL A 29 1.77 -27.01 20.25
C VAL A 29 2.90 -26.02 20.00
N PHE A 30 4.14 -26.49 19.96
CA PHE A 30 5.31 -25.66 19.65
C PHE A 30 5.31 -25.15 18.19
N VAL A 31 4.98 -26.00 17.22
CA VAL A 31 4.85 -25.59 15.81
C VAL A 31 3.69 -24.63 15.61
N LEU A 32 2.55 -24.88 16.27
CA LEU A 32 1.42 -23.96 16.25
C LEU A 32 1.77 -22.64 16.96
N TRP A 33 2.56 -22.66 18.03
CA TRP A 33 3.05 -21.46 18.70
C TRP A 33 3.95 -20.65 17.78
N LEU A 34 4.95 -21.27 17.18
CA LEU A 34 5.83 -20.62 16.19
C LEU A 34 5.09 -20.20 14.92
N GLY A 35 3.99 -20.86 14.54
CA GLY A 35 3.24 -20.52 13.33
C GLY A 35 2.18 -19.43 13.53
N PHE A 36 1.48 -19.45 14.67
CA PHE A 36 0.35 -18.54 14.94
C PHE A 36 0.70 -17.38 15.88
N PHE A 37 1.61 -17.59 16.83
CA PHE A 37 2.01 -16.55 17.79
C PHE A 37 3.31 -15.83 17.38
N ASP A 38 4.13 -16.42 16.49
CA ASP A 38 5.30 -15.70 15.97
C ASP A 38 4.90 -14.66 14.93
N LYS A 39 5.62 -13.53 14.94
CA LYS A 39 5.31 -12.32 14.17
C LYS A 39 5.62 -12.40 12.67
N ASN A 40 6.08 -13.55 12.20
CA ASN A 40 6.43 -13.77 10.79
C ASN A 40 5.21 -14.29 10.03
N ASN A 41 4.14 -13.50 10.04
CA ASN A 41 2.90 -13.87 9.40
C ASN A 41 3.01 -13.70 7.88
N LEU A 42 2.51 -14.68 7.11
CA LEU A 42 2.45 -14.59 5.64
C LEU A 42 1.68 -13.33 5.18
N VAL A 43 0.76 -12.86 6.03
CA VAL A 43 0.00 -11.63 5.84
C VAL A 43 0.90 -10.40 5.82
N ASP A 44 1.88 -10.33 6.73
CA ASP A 44 2.80 -9.20 6.81
C ASP A 44 3.72 -9.17 5.58
N LEU A 45 4.21 -10.34 5.14
CA LEU A 45 4.99 -10.45 3.91
C LEU A 45 4.21 -9.96 2.69
N LEU A 46 2.94 -10.34 2.55
CA LEU A 46 2.07 -9.85 1.47
C LEU A 46 1.83 -8.34 1.57
N GLY A 47 1.68 -7.82 2.79
CA GLY A 47 1.57 -6.38 3.05
C GLY A 47 2.81 -5.62 2.59
N GLU A 48 4.01 -6.10 2.93
CA GLU A 48 5.27 -5.49 2.52
C GLU A 48 5.50 -5.55 1.01
N LEU A 49 5.15 -6.65 0.35
CA LEU A 49 5.24 -6.74 -1.12
C LEU A 49 4.31 -5.73 -1.81
N ASN A 50 3.11 -5.52 -1.29
CA ASN A 50 2.19 -4.50 -1.81
C ASN A 50 2.73 -3.09 -1.60
N LYS A 51 3.36 -2.82 -0.44
CA LYS A 51 4.01 -1.52 -0.16
C LYS A 51 5.18 -1.26 -1.11
N ILE A 52 6.01 -2.27 -1.40
CA ILE A 52 7.10 -2.13 -2.37
C ILE A 52 6.54 -1.72 -3.72
N LYS A 53 5.49 -2.39 -4.19
CA LYS A 53 4.84 -2.06 -5.46
C LYS A 53 4.24 -0.64 -5.47
N SER A 54 3.66 -0.18 -4.37
CA SER A 54 3.16 1.20 -4.28
C SER A 54 4.30 2.22 -4.31
N TYR A 55 5.39 1.96 -3.59
CA TYR A 55 6.57 2.85 -3.59
C TYR A 55 7.24 2.92 -4.96
N GLU A 56 7.31 1.82 -5.70
CA GLU A 56 7.81 1.82 -7.08
C GLU A 56 6.92 2.68 -7.99
N LYS A 57 5.61 2.58 -7.85
CA LYS A 57 4.66 3.39 -8.62
C LYS A 57 4.80 4.88 -8.29
N GLU A 58 4.90 5.23 -7.02
CA GLU A 58 5.12 6.61 -6.58
C GLU A 58 6.45 7.16 -7.09
N LYS A 59 7.52 6.36 -7.04
CA LYS A 59 8.83 6.72 -7.58
C LYS A 59 8.74 7.07 -9.07
N LEU A 60 8.10 6.21 -9.87
CA LEU A 60 7.91 6.46 -11.31
C LEU A 60 7.12 7.75 -11.55
N TYR A 61 6.01 7.94 -10.84
CA TYR A 61 5.19 9.15 -10.93
C TYR A 61 6.00 10.43 -10.64
N TYR A 62 6.78 10.44 -9.56
CA TYR A 62 7.58 11.62 -9.21
C TYR A 62 8.73 11.86 -10.18
N GLN A 63 9.33 10.80 -10.74
CA GLN A 63 10.36 10.95 -11.77
C GLN A 63 9.82 11.63 -13.04
N GLU A 64 8.64 11.21 -13.51
CA GLU A 64 7.96 11.84 -14.65
C GLU A 64 7.58 13.28 -14.35
N LYS A 65 7.02 13.54 -13.16
CA LYS A 65 6.64 14.89 -12.73
C LYS A 65 7.85 15.83 -12.68
N ILE A 66 8.97 15.38 -12.11
CA ILE A 66 10.22 16.14 -12.07
C ILE A 66 10.73 16.44 -13.49
N ALA A 67 10.65 15.49 -14.41
CA ALA A 67 11.06 15.70 -15.80
C ALA A 67 10.21 16.79 -16.48
N SER A 68 8.87 16.70 -16.37
CA SER A 68 7.95 17.70 -16.91
C SER A 68 8.15 19.08 -16.27
N ASP A 69 8.29 19.14 -14.95
CA ASP A 69 8.45 20.41 -14.25
C ASP A 69 9.80 21.07 -14.58
N ARG A 70 10.86 20.28 -14.80
CA ARG A 70 12.16 20.81 -15.29
C ARG A 70 12.03 21.41 -16.68
N GLU A 71 11.29 20.77 -17.58
CA GLU A 71 11.04 21.30 -18.92
C GLU A 71 10.29 22.63 -18.86
N LYS A 72 9.19 22.69 -18.09
CA LYS A 72 8.45 23.94 -17.84
C LYS A 72 9.37 25.02 -17.25
N MET A 73 10.23 24.68 -16.29
CA MET A 73 11.19 25.65 -15.73
C MET A 73 12.21 26.15 -16.74
N LYS A 74 12.64 25.31 -17.67
CA LYS A 74 13.51 25.74 -18.76
C LYS A 74 12.77 26.71 -19.68
N GLU A 75 11.53 26.42 -20.06
CA GLU A 75 10.72 27.29 -20.90
C GLU A 75 10.48 28.67 -20.25
N LEU A 76 10.14 28.70 -18.95
CA LEU A 76 9.95 29.94 -18.20
C LEU A 76 11.24 30.77 -18.06
N ARG A 77 12.41 30.12 -17.98
CA ARG A 77 13.70 30.81 -17.80
C ARG A 77 14.32 31.28 -19.12
N THR A 78 14.08 30.57 -20.21
CA THR A 78 14.73 30.86 -21.50
C THR A 78 13.93 31.82 -22.37
N ASN A 79 12.60 31.87 -22.26
CA ASN A 79 11.76 32.71 -23.11
C ASN A 79 10.85 33.65 -22.29
N LYS A 80 11.14 34.95 -22.35
CA LYS A 80 10.38 36.01 -21.66
C LYS A 80 8.92 36.09 -22.12
N GLU A 81 8.66 35.77 -23.38
CA GLU A 81 7.31 35.76 -23.97
C GLU A 81 6.49 34.57 -23.44
N ASN A 82 7.12 33.39 -23.32
CA ASN A 82 6.49 32.23 -22.68
C ASN A 82 6.23 32.47 -21.19
N LEU A 83 7.13 33.17 -20.50
CA LEU A 83 6.93 33.56 -19.10
C LEU A 83 5.74 34.51 -18.94
N GLU A 84 5.62 35.53 -19.81
CA GLU A 84 4.48 36.45 -19.80
C GLU A 84 3.17 35.72 -20.11
N LYS A 85 3.16 34.82 -21.10
CA LYS A 85 2.00 33.97 -21.42
C LYS A 85 1.59 33.09 -20.24
N PHE A 86 2.54 32.41 -19.59
CA PHE A 86 2.27 31.58 -18.42
C PHE A 86 1.72 32.39 -17.24
N ALA A 87 2.28 33.57 -16.97
CA ALA A 87 1.80 34.47 -15.91
C ALA A 87 0.37 34.96 -16.18
N ARG A 88 0.03 35.23 -17.46
CA ARG A 88 -1.32 35.62 -17.88
C ARG A 88 -2.33 34.47 -17.80
N GLU A 89 -1.97 33.27 -18.24
CA GLU A 89 -2.90 32.13 -18.29
C GLU A 89 -3.09 31.45 -16.93
N GLN A 90 -2.01 31.22 -16.18
CA GLN A 90 -2.08 30.46 -14.93
C GLN A 90 -2.36 31.35 -13.70
N TYR A 91 -1.89 32.59 -13.73
CA TYR A 91 -1.99 33.51 -12.59
C TYR A 91 -2.80 34.77 -12.90
N LEU A 92 -3.37 34.91 -14.11
CA LEU A 92 -4.16 36.06 -14.55
C LEU A 92 -3.45 37.40 -14.31
N MET A 93 -2.11 37.41 -14.41
CA MET A 93 -1.31 38.61 -14.19
C MET A 93 -1.49 39.62 -15.32
N LYS A 94 -1.57 40.91 -14.95
CA LYS A 94 -1.67 42.04 -15.88
C LYS A 94 -0.64 43.12 -15.58
N LYS A 95 -0.26 43.91 -16.59
CA LYS A 95 0.58 45.09 -16.35
C LYS A 95 -0.26 46.16 -15.65
N LYS A 96 0.39 47.02 -14.85
CA LYS A 96 -0.30 48.08 -14.08
C LYS A 96 -1.14 49.03 -14.93
N ASN A 97 -0.79 49.18 -16.21
CA ASN A 97 -1.42 50.12 -17.14
C ASN A 97 -2.21 49.38 -18.25
N GLU A 98 -2.64 48.15 -17.98
CA GLU A 98 -3.32 47.30 -18.96
C GLU A 98 -4.74 47.00 -18.50
N ASP A 99 -5.70 47.46 -19.30
CA ASP A 99 -7.12 47.21 -19.10
C ASP A 99 -7.52 45.90 -19.81
N ILE A 100 -8.10 44.95 -19.06
CA ILE A 100 -8.56 43.67 -19.58
C ILE A 100 -10.03 43.80 -19.95
N PHE A 101 -10.37 43.61 -21.22
CA PHE A 101 -11.75 43.55 -21.70
C PHE A 101 -12.15 42.09 -21.91
N ILE A 102 -13.15 41.61 -21.17
CA ILE A 102 -13.77 40.31 -21.40
C ILE A 102 -14.96 40.58 -22.31
N VAL A 103 -14.92 40.04 -23.53
CA VAL A 103 -16.02 40.16 -24.50
C VAL A 103 -16.82 38.86 -24.40
N GLU A 104 -18.10 38.99 -24.02
CA GLU A 104 -19.09 37.90 -24.01
C GLU A 104 -19.76 37.76 -25.38
#